data_AF-A0A1Y0VZ86-F1
#
_entry.id   AF-A0A1Y0VZ86-F1
#
_cell.length_a   1.000
_cell.length_b   1.000
_cell.length_c   1.000
_cell.angle_alpha   90.00
_cell.angle_beta   90.00
_cell.angle_gamma   90.00
#
_symmetry.space_group_name_H-M   'P 1'
#
loop_
_entity.id
_entity.type
_entity.pdbx_description
1 polymer ?
#
loop_
_entity_poly.entity_id
_entity_poly.type
_entity_poly.pdbx_seq_one_letter_code
_entity_poly.pdbx_strand_id
1 'polypeptide(L)' 'MVEQVVNRLVAYGTFDEELFNSAKVLTSSRIQTTYLEATKRRKAPRPTLYWLVDEIETEINVDINA' A
#
# COMPACT_ATOMS: atom_id res chain seq x y z
N MET A 1 -0.82 -25.38 -6.40
CA MET A 1 -1.65 -24.47 -7.24
C MET A 1 -1.51 -23.02 -6.81
N VAL A 2 -1.70 -22.67 -5.53
CA VAL A 2 -1.63 -21.27 -5.06
C VAL A 2 -0.27 -20.62 -5.27
N GLU A 3 0.84 -21.31 -4.99
CA GLU A 3 2.20 -20.77 -5.19
C GLU A 3 2.48 -20.37 -6.64
N GLN A 4 1.99 -21.13 -7.62
CA GLN A 4 2.17 -20.77 -9.03
C GLN A 4 1.44 -19.48 -9.39
N VAL A 5 0.26 -19.25 -8.80
CA VAL A 5 -0.51 -18.02 -8.97
C VAL A 5 0.23 -16.86 -8.30
N VAL A 6 0.71 -17.04 -7.08
CA VAL A 6 1.46 -16.01 -6.35
C VAL A 6 2.74 -15.63 -7.09
N ASN A 7 3.54 -16.61 -7.52
CA ASN A 7 4.76 -16.36 -8.28
C ASN A 7 4.48 -15.61 -9.59
N ARG A 8 3.35 -15.91 -10.24
CA ARG A 8 2.94 -15.20 -11.45
C ARG A 8 2.52 -13.76 -11.16
N LEU A 9 1.84 -13.51 -10.05
CA LEU A 9 1.45 -12.15 -9.63
C LEU A 9 2.67 -11.31 -9.20
N VAL A 10 3.68 -11.94 -8.60
CA VAL A 10 4.98 -11.30 -8.32
C VAL A 10 5.70 -10.96 -9.63
N ALA A 11 5.83 -11.93 -10.55
CA ALA A 11 6.49 -11.71 -11.84
C ALA A 11 5.80 -10.66 -12.73
N TYR A 12 4.47 -10.50 -12.60
CA TYR A 12 3.73 -9.43 -13.28
C TYR A 12 3.85 -8.06 -12.61
N GLY A 13 4.52 -7.95 -11.45
CA GLY A 13 4.65 -6.70 -10.70
C GLY A 13 3.37 -6.31 -9.93
N THR A 14 2.46 -7.26 -9.69
CA THR A 14 1.30 -6.99 -8.81
C THR A 14 1.74 -6.89 -7.37
N PHE A 15 2.66 -7.76 -6.97
CA PHE A 15 3.32 -7.75 -5.67
C PHE A 15 4.80 -7.43 -5.84
N ASP A 16 5.38 -6.78 -4.85
CA ASP A 16 6.79 -6.45 -4.80
C ASP A 16 7.65 -7.71 -4.68
N GLU A 17 8.54 -7.89 -5.65
CA GLU A 17 9.37 -9.09 -5.75
C GLU A 17 10.46 -9.14 -4.69
N GLU A 18 11.10 -8.02 -4.39
CA GLU A 18 12.18 -7.94 -3.40
C GLU A 18 11.65 -8.28 -2.01
N LEU A 19 10.51 -7.70 -1.66
CA LEU A 19 9.84 -7.92 -0.38
C LEU A 19 9.26 -9.33 -0.25
N PHE A 20 8.73 -9.88 -1.35
CA PHE A 20 8.26 -11.27 -1.39
C PHE A 20 9.42 -12.26 -1.26
N ASN A 21 10.56 -11.99 -1.88
CA ASN A 21 11.73 -12.88 -1.81
C ASN A 21 12.42 -12.82 -0.45
N SER A 22 12.49 -11.64 0.18
CA SER A 22 13.15 -11.44 1.48
C SER A 22 12.30 -11.86 2.68
N ALA A 23 11.04 -11.43 2.74
CA ALA A 23 10.18 -11.58 3.93
C ALA A 23 8.94 -12.46 3.69
N LYS A 24 8.74 -12.95 2.45
CA LYS A 24 7.52 -13.70 2.03
C LYS A 24 6.23 -12.92 2.25
N VAL A 25 6.31 -11.59 2.12
CA VAL A 25 5.16 -10.68 2.29
C VAL A 25 4.61 -10.30 0.92
N LEU A 26 3.28 -10.33 0.79
CA LEU A 26 2.56 -9.88 -0.40
C LEU A 26 2.21 -8.41 -0.26
N THR A 27 3.04 -7.57 -0.86
CA THR A 27 2.91 -6.11 -0.77
C THR A 27 2.69 -5.52 -2.15
N SER A 28 1.71 -4.62 -2.28
CA SER A 28 1.37 -4.00 -3.57
C SER A 28 1.21 -2.50 -3.41
N SER A 29 2.01 -1.73 -4.16
CA SER A 29 1.92 -0.27 -4.18
C SER A 29 0.53 0.20 -4.60
N ARG A 30 -0.05 -0.42 -5.64
CA ARG A 30 -1.39 -0.06 -6.14
C ARG A 30 -2.48 -0.22 -5.08
N ILE A 31 -2.45 -1.34 -4.33
CA ILE A 31 -3.41 -1.59 -3.25
C ILE A 31 -3.21 -0.57 -2.12
N GLN A 32 -1.95 -0.29 -1.75
CA GLN A 32 -1.60 0.69 -0.72
C GLN A 32 -2.05 2.11 -1.09
N THR A 33 -1.85 2.55 -2.33
CA THR A 33 -2.33 3.85 -2.82
C THR A 33 -3.84 3.95 -2.74
N THR A 34 -4.58 2.95 -3.23
CA THR A 34 -6.05 2.95 -3.15
C THR A 34 -6.55 2.96 -1.71
N TYR A 35 -5.90 2.21 -0.82
CA TYR A 35 -6.20 2.25 0.62
C TYR A 35 -5.98 3.66 1.17
N LEU A 36 -4.82 4.26 0.88
CA LEU A 36 -4.43 5.57 1.36
C LEU A 36 -5.41 6.67 0.91
N GLU A 37 -5.82 6.65 -0.36
CA GLU A 37 -6.85 7.55 -0.88
C GLU A 37 -8.19 7.39 -0.17
N ALA A 38 -8.60 6.15 0.09
CA ALA A 38 -9.85 5.85 0.81
C ALA A 38 -9.78 6.20 2.30
N THR A 39 -8.59 6.16 2.91
CA THR A 39 -8.40 6.39 4.34
C THR A 39 -7.82 7.76 4.67
N LYS A 40 -7.60 8.64 3.68
CA LYS A 40 -6.94 9.94 3.86
C LYS A 40 -7.54 10.84 4.97
N ARG A 41 -8.83 10.67 5.27
CA ARG A 41 -9.56 11.45 6.30
C ARG A 41 -9.57 10.79 7.69
N ARG A 42 -9.05 9.58 7.84
CA ARG A 42 -9.06 8.84 9.12
C ARG A 42 -7.81 9.19 9.93
N LYS A 43 -7.98 9.46 11.23
CA LYS A 43 -6.87 9.73 12.18
C LYS A 43 -6.22 8.46 12.74
N ALA A 44 -6.43 7.31 12.11
CA ALA A 44 -5.89 6.05 12.59
C ALA A 44 -4.39 5.95 12.28
N PRO A 45 -3.58 5.36 13.17
CA PRO A 45 -2.17 5.11 12.90
C PRO A 45 -2.03 4.20 11.68
N ARG A 46 -1.15 4.59 10.76
CA ARG A 46 -0.93 3.86 9.51
C ARG A 46 0.03 2.68 9.74
N PRO A 47 -0.11 1.57 9.00
CA PRO A 47 0.87 0.48 9.03
C PRO A 47 2.21 0.99 8.48
N THR A 48 3.29 0.83 9.24
CA THR A 48 4.64 1.29 8.84
C THR A 48 5.51 0.18 8.29
N LEU A 49 5.24 -1.08 8.65
CA LEU A 49 6.06 -2.21 8.21
C LEU A 49 5.64 -2.66 6.82
N TYR A 50 6.60 -2.83 5.91
CA TYR A 50 6.39 -3.29 4.52
C TYR A 50 5.53 -2.35 3.67
N TRP A 51 5.47 -1.07 4.02
CA TRP A 51 4.78 -0.05 3.28
C TRP A 51 5.69 0.52 2.18
N LEU A 52 5.21 0.57 0.93
CA LEU A 52 6.01 0.98 -0.23
C LEU A 52 5.72 2.41 -0.69
N VAL A 53 4.54 2.93 -0.37
CA VAL A 53 4.06 4.21 -0.92
C VAL A 53 4.23 5.31 0.12
N ASP A 54 4.90 6.41 -0.23
CA ASP A 54 5.03 7.55 0.68
C ASP A 54 3.66 8.16 1.03
N GLU A 55 3.59 8.88 2.16
CA GLU A 55 2.39 9.61 2.49
C GLU A 55 2.07 10.60 1.37
N ILE A 56 0.88 10.47 0.79
CA ILE A 56 0.31 11.53 -0.03
C ILE A 56 0.19 12.74 0.91
N GLU A 57 0.99 13.78 0.66
CA GLU A 57 0.81 15.10 1.25
C GLU A 57 -0.58 15.60 0.86
N THR A 58 -1.57 15.25 1.66
CA THR A 58 -2.86 15.89 1.58
C THR A 58 -2.74 17.14 2.42
N GLU A 59 -2.45 18.28 1.80
CA GLU A 59 -2.84 19.58 2.36
C GLU A 59 -4.34 19.50 2.65
N ILE A 60 -4.68 19.16 3.89
CA ILE A 60 -6.04 19.21 4.39
C ILE A 60 -6.34 20.69 4.60
N ASN A 61 -6.70 21.40 3.52
CA ASN A 61 -7.30 22.72 3.66
C ASN A 61 -8.73 22.52 4.17
N VAL A 62 -8.83 22.36 5.49
CA VAL A 62 -10.13 22.36 6.18
C VAL A 62 -10.42 23.82 6.49
N ASP A 63 -11.02 24.52 5.54
CA ASP A 63 -11.67 25.80 5.85
C ASP A 63 -12.97 25.47 6.60
N ILE A 64 -12.90 25.51 7.94
CA ILE A 64 -13.99 25.19 8.89
C ILE A 64 -14.64 26.47 9.45
N ASN A 65 -14.28 27.67 8.97
CA ASN A 65 -15.00 28.87 9.39
C ASN A 65 -16.36 28.88 8.67
N ALA A 66 -17.50 28.46 9.25
CA ALA A 66 -18.17 28.88 10.50
C ALA A 66 -18.62 30.35 10.46
#